data_AF-A0A522LE58-F1
#
_entry.id   AF-A0A522LE58-F1
#
_cell.length_a   1.000
_cell.length_b   1.000
_cell.length_c   1.000
_cell.angle_alpha   90.00
_cell.angle_beta   90.00
_cell.angle_gamma   90.00
#
_symmetry.space_group_name_H-M   'P 1'
#
loop_
_entity.id
_entity.type
_entity.pdbx_description
1 polymer ?
#
loop_
_entity_poly.entity_id
_entity_poly.type
_entity_poly.pdbx_seq_one_letter_code
_entity_poly.pdbx_strand_id
1 'polypeptide(L)'
;IFIKDFSLGIGLPIIGVVRKMDESSCIVTAGVATTREEALIRALTENSQVENKKNYRKIYLSKYYFANDKVISMNDILDVSHKNMRLELENIEGILNKQNMKIFFIDATDKALKIPSVIVYISGAKRFPLNLDISNQNILKLLIGVSLDLENYEDLEIYLKKAVKNNHVDKLEYSYLRGIILKRRSQHKKAIRYFSRVVKAKLNEPLSALKTDERVNSFVNLGLCYQAINDKASAIEYYFKALDLSPGFNIEEFKWYYDNIPSLFKNRALFNDASNLYQETRLLRMHFPGITLKNLKRYLI
;
A
#
# COMPACT_ATOMS: atom_id res chain seq x y z
N ILE A 1 -12.19 39.04 -7.42
CA ILE A 1 -11.17 38.00 -7.66
C ILE A 1 -9.82 38.72 -7.69
N PHE A 2 -8.75 38.08 -7.24
CA PHE A 2 -7.38 38.61 -7.29
C PHE A 2 -6.57 37.74 -8.25
N ILE A 3 -5.84 38.38 -9.16
CA ILE A 3 -4.92 37.71 -10.09
C ILE A 3 -3.50 38.01 -9.58
N LYS A 4 -2.68 36.98 -9.46
CA LYS A 4 -1.33 37.08 -8.89
C LYS A 4 -0.33 36.33 -9.76
N ASP A 5 0.86 36.89 -9.90
CA ASP A 5 1.99 36.17 -10.48
C ASP A 5 2.49 35.12 -9.48
N PHE A 6 2.40 33.85 -9.88
CA PHE A 6 2.85 32.69 -9.12
C PHE A 6 4.14 32.09 -9.71
N SER A 7 4.80 32.80 -10.64
CA SER A 7 6.02 32.33 -11.30
C SER A 7 7.17 32.13 -10.32
N LEU A 8 7.25 32.93 -9.25
CA LEU A 8 8.29 32.86 -8.20
C LEU A 8 9.72 32.81 -8.77
N GLY A 9 9.96 33.43 -9.93
CA GLY A 9 11.26 33.41 -10.60
C GLY A 9 11.61 32.08 -11.28
N ILE A 10 10.67 31.13 -11.40
CA ILE A 10 10.87 29.86 -12.10
C ILE A 10 11.15 30.10 -13.59
N GLY A 11 10.73 31.23 -14.15
CA GLY A 11 10.91 31.52 -15.57
C GLY A 11 9.82 30.94 -16.47
N LEU A 12 8.70 30.49 -15.89
CA LEU A 12 7.53 29.99 -16.61
C LEU A 12 6.29 30.87 -16.30
N PRO A 13 5.33 31.00 -17.23
CA PRO A 13 4.09 31.72 -16.97
C PRO A 13 3.19 30.89 -16.05
N ILE A 14 3.16 31.27 -14.78
CA ILE A 14 2.34 30.66 -13.74
C ILE A 14 1.48 31.76 -13.14
N ILE A 15 0.16 31.67 -13.34
CA ILE A 15 -0.77 32.70 -12.90
C ILE A 15 -1.74 32.11 -11.89
N GLY A 16 -1.79 32.74 -10.72
CA GLY A 16 -2.72 32.42 -9.65
C GLY A 16 -4.01 33.23 -9.74
N VAL A 17 -5.15 32.57 -9.51
CA VAL A 17 -6.45 33.20 -9.36
C VAL A 17 -6.99 32.89 -7.97
N VAL A 18 -7.25 33.95 -7.20
CA VAL A 18 -7.72 33.88 -5.82
C VAL A 18 -9.11 34.50 -5.73
N ARG A 19 -10.12 33.68 -5.43
CA ARG A 19 -11.53 34.10 -5.31
C ARG A 19 -11.97 33.96 -3.86
N LYS A 20 -12.40 35.07 -3.22
CA LYS A 20 -13.08 34.98 -1.92
C LYS A 20 -14.45 34.34 -2.13
N MET A 21 -14.79 33.37 -1.29
CA MET A 21 -16.10 32.71 -1.29
C MET A 21 -16.99 33.30 -0.20
N ASP A 22 -16.40 33.64 0.94
CA ASP A 22 -17.02 34.34 2.06
C ASP A 22 -15.94 35.16 2.83
N GLU A 23 -16.29 35.71 3.99
CA GLU A 23 -15.37 36.49 4.83
C GLU A 23 -14.17 35.70 5.37
N SER A 24 -14.30 34.38 5.48
CA SER A 24 -13.34 33.48 6.11
C SER A 24 -12.65 32.52 5.14
N SER A 25 -13.16 32.39 3.91
CA SER A 25 -12.74 31.36 2.97
C SER A 25 -12.50 31.86 1.55
N CYS A 26 -11.54 31.23 0.87
CA CYS A 26 -11.18 31.53 -0.51
C CYS A 26 -10.80 30.27 -1.29
N ILE A 27 -10.95 30.33 -2.61
CA ILE A 27 -10.43 29.34 -3.55
C ILE A 27 -9.17 29.92 -4.18
N VAL A 28 -8.14 29.08 -4.31
CA VAL A 28 -6.89 29.41 -4.98
C VAL A 28 -6.65 28.39 -6.07
N THR A 29 -6.60 28.85 -7.32
CA THR A 29 -6.23 28.05 -8.49
C THR A 29 -5.00 28.65 -9.13
N ALA A 30 -4.26 27.83 -9.87
CA ALA A 30 -3.12 28.26 -10.66
C ALA A 30 -3.24 27.66 -12.06
N GLY A 31 -2.97 28.47 -13.07
CA GLY A 31 -2.86 28.04 -14.45
C GLY A 31 -1.41 28.15 -14.90
N VAL A 32 -1.00 27.17 -15.70
CA VAL A 32 0.35 27.08 -16.29
C VAL A 32 0.17 26.75 -17.77
N ALA A 33 0.85 27.51 -18.62
CA ALA A 33 0.92 27.30 -20.06
C ALA A 33 2.27 27.82 -20.56
N THR A 34 2.47 27.92 -21.87
CA THR A 34 3.66 28.58 -22.45
C THR A 34 3.40 30.04 -22.77
N THR A 35 2.15 30.42 -23.02
CA THR A 35 1.71 31.81 -23.09
C THR A 35 1.11 32.27 -21.76
N ARG A 36 1.21 33.58 -21.51
CA ARG A 36 0.66 34.19 -20.30
C ARG A 36 -0.88 34.23 -20.35
N GLU A 37 -1.47 34.43 -21.52
CA GLU A 37 -2.92 34.48 -21.73
C GLU A 37 -3.56 33.11 -21.47
N GLU A 38 -2.98 32.03 -21.99
CA GLU A 38 -3.49 30.68 -21.73
C GLU A 38 -3.32 30.30 -20.26
N ALA A 39 -2.21 30.69 -19.61
CA ALA A 39 -2.02 30.46 -18.19
C ALA A 39 -3.14 31.14 -17.37
N LEU A 40 -3.50 32.38 -17.71
CA LEU A 40 -4.61 33.09 -17.07
C LEU A 40 -5.97 32.44 -17.37
N ILE A 41 -6.24 32.08 -18.63
CA ILE A 41 -7.48 31.40 -19.04
C ILE A 41 -7.65 30.13 -18.22
N ARG A 42 -6.62 29.27 -18.15
CA ARG A 42 -6.64 28.03 -17.37
C ARG A 42 -6.88 28.29 -15.88
N ALA A 43 -6.22 29.29 -15.31
CA ALA A 43 -6.40 29.63 -13.91
C ALA A 43 -7.84 30.04 -13.59
N LEU A 44 -8.47 30.81 -14.49
CA LEU A 44 -9.85 31.27 -14.38
C LEU A 44 -10.86 30.13 -14.57
N THR A 45 -10.67 29.29 -15.59
CA THR A 45 -11.58 28.17 -15.88
C THR A 45 -11.55 27.15 -14.74
N GLU A 46 -10.38 26.80 -14.23
CA GLU A 46 -10.24 25.94 -13.05
C GLU A 46 -10.92 26.57 -11.82
N ASN A 47 -10.78 27.88 -11.63
CA ASN A 47 -11.45 28.56 -10.51
C ASN A 47 -12.98 28.44 -10.60
N SER A 48 -13.52 28.53 -11.82
CA SER A 48 -14.95 28.44 -12.08
C SER A 48 -15.51 27.03 -11.85
N GLN A 49 -14.72 25.98 -12.10
CA GLN A 49 -15.12 24.58 -11.93
C GLN A 49 -15.09 24.10 -10.46
N VAL A 50 -14.42 24.85 -9.57
CA VAL A 50 -14.34 24.48 -8.14
C VAL A 50 -15.61 24.91 -7.40
N GLU A 51 -16.50 23.95 -7.18
CA GLU A 51 -17.72 24.13 -6.36
C GLU A 51 -17.65 23.39 -5.00
N ASN A 52 -16.69 22.49 -4.82
CA ASN A 52 -16.59 21.67 -3.61
C ASN A 52 -15.94 22.43 -2.44
N LYS A 53 -16.66 22.55 -1.32
CA LYS A 53 -16.16 23.17 -0.07
C LYS A 53 -14.85 22.57 0.45
N LYS A 54 -14.51 21.32 0.10
CA LYS A 54 -13.20 20.72 0.43
C LYS A 54 -12.01 21.48 -0.14
N ASN A 55 -12.21 22.22 -1.23
CA ASN A 55 -11.16 22.99 -1.88
C ASN A 55 -11.02 24.42 -1.32
N TYR A 56 -11.86 24.80 -0.34
CA TYR A 56 -11.83 26.12 0.26
C TYR A 56 -10.66 26.19 1.25
N ARG A 57 -9.87 27.24 1.13
CA ARG A 57 -8.80 27.57 2.08
C ARG A 57 -9.29 28.64 3.03
N LYS A 58 -8.84 28.58 4.28
CA LYS A 58 -9.09 29.64 5.25
C LYS A 58 -8.26 30.87 4.91
N ILE A 59 -8.91 32.03 4.85
CA ILE A 59 -8.26 33.32 4.51
C ILE A 59 -7.15 33.66 5.50
N TYR A 60 -7.32 33.37 6.80
CA TYR A 60 -6.28 33.68 7.79
C TYR A 60 -4.97 32.90 7.58
N LEU A 61 -5.02 31.73 6.91
CA LEU A 61 -3.84 30.95 6.48
C LEU A 61 -3.30 31.38 5.11
N SER A 62 -4.04 32.22 4.40
CA SER A 62 -3.84 32.56 3.00
C SER A 62 -3.66 34.08 2.80
N LYS A 63 -3.34 34.81 3.87
CA LYS A 63 -3.29 36.28 3.90
C LYS A 63 -2.34 36.87 2.85
N TYR A 64 -1.23 36.19 2.59
CA TYR A 64 -0.21 36.60 1.62
C TYR A 64 -0.75 36.76 0.19
N TYR A 65 -1.79 36.01 -0.19
CA TYR A 65 -2.44 36.20 -1.50
C TYR A 65 -3.24 37.50 -1.61
N PHE A 66 -3.57 38.13 -0.49
CA PHE A 66 -4.33 39.38 -0.44
C PHE A 66 -3.44 40.60 -0.20
N ALA A 67 -2.13 40.39 -0.02
CA ALA A 67 -1.16 41.48 0.05
C ALA A 67 -1.09 42.21 -1.31
N ASN A 68 -1.10 43.54 -1.27
CA ASN A 68 -1.09 44.41 -2.45
C ASN A 68 0.17 45.28 -2.48
N ASP A 69 1.33 44.63 -2.35
CA ASP A 69 2.60 45.33 -2.22
C ASP A 69 3.11 45.86 -3.57
N LYS A 70 2.74 45.21 -4.68
CA LYS A 70 3.18 45.57 -6.04
C LYS A 70 2.11 45.20 -7.09
N VAL A 71 1.89 46.10 -8.04
CA VAL A 71 1.13 45.85 -9.27
C VAL A 71 2.13 45.74 -10.42
N ILE A 72 1.97 44.72 -11.27
CA ILE A 72 2.80 44.52 -12.47
C ILE A 72 1.90 44.46 -13.70
N SER A 73 2.47 44.71 -14.87
CA SER A 73 1.78 44.48 -16.14
C SER A 73 1.72 42.98 -16.41
N MET A 74 0.65 42.54 -17.08
CA MET A 74 0.57 41.17 -17.60
C MET A 74 1.75 40.87 -18.54
N ASN A 75 2.21 41.87 -19.29
CA ASN A 75 3.35 41.75 -20.20
C ASN A 75 4.68 41.51 -19.48
N ASP A 76 4.76 41.75 -18.17
CA ASP A 76 5.95 41.47 -17.36
C ASP A 76 6.09 39.97 -17.04
N ILE A 77 5.01 39.18 -17.23
CA ILE A 77 5.06 37.72 -17.11
C ILE A 77 5.65 37.14 -18.38
N LEU A 78 6.62 36.24 -18.24
CA LEU A 78 7.32 35.63 -19.36
C LEU A 78 6.37 34.84 -20.27
N ASP A 79 6.61 34.95 -21.57
CA ASP A 79 6.04 34.08 -22.59
C ASP A 79 7.18 33.23 -23.14
N VAL A 80 7.00 31.92 -23.10
CA VAL A 80 8.01 30.94 -23.52
C VAL A 80 7.53 30.12 -24.72
N SER A 81 6.43 30.55 -25.34
CA SER A 81 5.79 29.82 -26.42
C SER A 81 6.62 29.81 -27.69
N HIS A 82 6.45 28.75 -28.47
CA HIS A 82 7.08 28.65 -29.78
C HIS A 82 6.21 27.86 -30.75
N LYS A 83 6.12 28.29 -32.02
CA LYS A 83 5.29 27.62 -33.05
C LYS A 83 5.68 26.15 -33.26
N ASN A 84 6.96 25.83 -33.06
CA ASN A 84 7.46 24.47 -33.05
C ASN A 84 7.50 23.96 -31.61
N MET A 85 6.61 23.01 -31.29
CA MET A 85 6.49 22.39 -29.96
C MET A 85 7.80 21.77 -29.47
N ARG A 86 8.66 21.27 -30.36
CA ARG A 86 9.95 20.72 -29.96
C ARG A 86 10.85 21.80 -29.33
N LEU A 87 10.95 22.94 -30.00
CA LEU A 87 11.76 24.07 -29.51
C LEU A 87 11.14 24.68 -28.24
N GLU A 88 9.81 24.67 -28.13
CA GLU A 88 9.11 25.07 -26.91
C GLU A 88 9.50 24.17 -25.72
N LEU A 89 9.50 22.85 -25.91
CA LEU A 89 9.91 21.89 -24.88
C LEU A 89 11.39 21.99 -24.53
N GLU A 90 12.28 22.15 -25.53
CA GLU A 90 13.72 22.36 -25.31
C GLU A 90 14.00 23.66 -24.52
N ASN A 91 13.22 24.73 -24.77
CA ASN A 91 13.29 25.96 -23.98
C ASN A 91 12.86 25.75 -22.53
N ILE A 92 11.73 25.06 -22.30
CA ILE A 92 11.25 24.71 -20.95
C ILE A 92 12.28 23.85 -20.21
N GLU A 93 12.88 22.88 -20.90
CA GLU A 93 13.96 22.05 -20.35
C GLU A 93 15.16 22.91 -19.93
N GLY A 94 15.57 23.86 -20.77
CA GLY A 94 16.64 24.81 -20.43
C GLY A 94 16.32 25.64 -19.18
N ILE A 95 15.08 26.09 -19.03
CA ILE A 95 14.62 26.86 -17.86
C ILE A 95 14.69 26.02 -16.57
N LEU A 96 14.17 24.78 -16.62
CA LEU A 96 14.15 23.89 -15.47
C LEU A 96 15.54 23.37 -15.10
N ASN A 97 16.41 23.10 -16.08
CA ASN A 97 17.79 22.68 -15.83
C ASN A 97 18.61 23.76 -15.11
N LYS A 98 18.36 25.06 -15.36
CA LYS A 98 18.99 26.16 -14.61
C LYS A 98 18.64 26.15 -13.12
N GLN A 99 17.55 25.47 -12.75
CA GLN A 99 17.11 25.27 -11.36
C GLN A 99 17.48 23.90 -10.81
N ASN A 100 18.37 23.16 -11.50
CA ASN A 100 18.78 21.81 -11.14
C ASN A 100 17.59 20.81 -11.13
N MET A 101 16.57 21.06 -11.97
CA MET A 101 15.42 20.20 -12.16
C MET A 101 15.57 19.44 -13.48
N LYS A 102 15.79 18.13 -13.39
CA LYS A 102 15.93 17.21 -14.53
C LYS A 102 14.56 16.69 -14.96
N ILE A 103 14.36 16.55 -16.27
CA ILE A 103 13.12 16.08 -16.85
C ILE A 103 13.31 14.69 -17.45
N PHE A 104 12.35 13.81 -17.23
CA PHE A 104 12.29 12.46 -17.76
C PHE A 104 10.93 12.24 -18.42
N PHE A 105 10.94 11.65 -19.61
CA PHE A 105 9.74 11.36 -20.39
C PHE A 105 9.58 9.85 -20.52
N ILE A 106 8.36 9.35 -20.30
CA ILE A 106 7.99 7.96 -20.51
C ILE A 106 6.86 7.95 -21.53
N ASP A 107 7.08 7.31 -22.67
CA ASP A 107 6.02 7.06 -23.65
C ASP A 107 4.99 6.10 -23.03
N ALA A 108 3.76 6.59 -22.90
CA ALA A 108 2.61 5.88 -22.37
C ALA A 108 1.54 5.63 -23.43
N THR A 109 1.91 5.75 -24.71
CA THR A 109 1.02 5.53 -25.85
C THR A 109 0.53 4.08 -25.86
N ASP A 110 -0.78 3.90 -25.72
CA ASP A 110 -1.40 2.58 -25.80
C ASP A 110 -1.37 2.05 -27.24
N LYS A 111 -1.05 0.77 -27.41
CA LYS A 111 -0.87 0.14 -28.73
C LYS A 111 -2.16 0.05 -29.54
N ALA A 112 -3.31 -0.07 -28.87
CA ALA A 112 -4.61 -0.18 -29.53
C ALA A 112 -5.21 1.20 -29.81
N LEU A 113 -5.19 2.10 -28.81
CA LEU A 113 -5.76 3.44 -28.94
C LEU A 113 -4.94 4.35 -29.84
N LYS A 114 -3.61 4.17 -29.89
CA LYS A 114 -2.67 4.98 -30.68
C LYS A 114 -2.80 6.49 -30.44
N ILE A 115 -3.25 6.88 -29.25
CA ILE A 115 -3.30 8.29 -28.82
C ILE A 115 -1.97 8.62 -28.15
N PRO A 116 -1.20 9.61 -28.65
CA PRO A 116 0.06 10.01 -28.03
C PRO A 116 -0.15 10.36 -26.56
N SER A 117 0.55 9.65 -25.68
CA SER A 117 0.49 9.90 -24.24
C SER A 117 1.89 9.84 -23.65
N VAL A 118 2.16 10.74 -22.71
CA VAL A 118 3.47 10.84 -22.07
C VAL A 118 3.29 11.05 -20.58
N ILE A 119 4.08 10.31 -19.79
CA ILE A 119 4.25 10.58 -18.38
C ILE A 119 5.54 11.37 -18.22
N VAL A 120 5.44 12.56 -17.63
CA VAL A 120 6.58 13.45 -17.39
C VAL A 120 6.94 13.41 -15.91
N TYR A 121 8.22 13.14 -15.62
CA TYR A 121 8.77 13.23 -14.28
C TYR A 121 9.82 14.34 -14.23
N ILE A 122 9.67 15.26 -13.27
CA ILE A 122 10.60 16.37 -13.07
C ILE A 122 11.20 16.24 -11.66
N SER A 123 12.53 16.17 -11.56
CA SER A 123 13.20 16.07 -10.27
C SER A 123 13.04 17.35 -9.46
N GLY A 124 12.89 17.23 -8.13
CA GLY A 124 12.73 18.39 -7.25
C GLY A 124 11.34 19.04 -7.29
N ALA A 125 10.49 18.72 -8.28
CA ALA A 125 9.10 19.15 -8.27
C ALA A 125 8.34 18.48 -7.12
N LYS A 126 7.48 19.24 -6.43
CA LYS A 126 6.61 18.69 -5.40
C LYS A 126 5.71 17.64 -6.05
N ARG A 127 5.98 16.36 -5.79
CA ARG A 127 4.97 15.32 -5.98
C ARG A 127 3.81 15.68 -5.06
N PHE A 128 2.62 15.89 -5.62
CA PHE A 128 1.42 15.66 -4.83
C PHE A 128 1.64 14.31 -4.15
N PRO A 129 1.34 14.17 -2.85
CA PRO A 129 1.12 12.84 -2.36
C PRO A 129 -0.08 12.33 -3.18
N LEU A 130 0.20 11.62 -4.27
CA LEU A 130 -0.36 10.30 -4.34
C LEU A 130 -0.19 9.79 -2.91
N ASN A 131 -1.24 9.34 -2.26
CA ASN A 131 -1.12 8.55 -1.04
C ASN A 131 -0.34 7.23 -1.31
N LEU A 132 0.67 7.27 -2.19
CA LEU A 132 1.93 6.62 -2.09
C LEU A 132 2.72 7.23 -0.88
N ASP A 133 2.18 7.32 0.34
CA ASP A 133 2.23 6.14 1.19
C ASP A 133 2.06 4.80 0.42
N ILE A 134 3.05 4.50 -0.44
CA ILE A 134 3.64 3.18 -0.39
C ILE A 134 4.32 3.27 0.94
N SER A 135 3.52 3.14 2.00
CA SER A 135 4.01 3.12 3.35
C SER A 135 5.17 2.15 3.24
N ASN A 136 6.33 2.48 3.80
CA ASN A 136 7.49 1.58 3.74
C ASN A 136 7.06 0.12 4.02
N GLN A 137 5.96 -0.10 4.73
CA GLN A 137 5.20 -1.34 4.88
C GLN A 137 4.88 -2.11 3.58
N ASN A 138 4.37 -1.53 2.48
CA ASN A 138 4.04 -2.32 1.27
C ASN A 138 5.30 -2.86 0.57
N ILE A 139 6.35 -2.04 0.49
CA ILE A 139 7.65 -2.47 -0.04
C ILE A 139 8.34 -3.43 0.92
N LEU A 140 8.38 -3.11 2.22
CA LEU A 140 8.98 -3.99 3.22
C LEU A 140 8.24 -5.33 3.31
N LYS A 141 6.91 -5.35 3.22
CA LYS A 141 6.11 -6.58 3.17
C LYS A 141 6.46 -7.41 1.94
N LEU A 142 6.57 -6.79 0.77
CA LEU A 142 6.99 -7.46 -0.46
C LEU A 142 8.41 -8.02 -0.32
N LEU A 143 9.36 -7.21 0.14
CA LEU A 143 10.76 -7.62 0.36
C LEU A 143 10.86 -8.73 1.40
N ILE A 144 10.08 -8.69 2.47
CA ILE A 144 9.99 -9.75 3.49
C ILE A 144 9.41 -11.03 2.87
N GLY A 145 8.35 -10.94 2.07
CA GLY A 145 7.75 -12.08 1.37
C GLY A 145 8.74 -12.74 0.41
N VAL A 146 9.38 -11.94 -0.45
CA VAL A 146 10.40 -12.43 -1.40
C VAL A 146 11.60 -13.02 -0.66
N SER A 147 12.11 -12.36 0.40
CA SER A 147 13.23 -12.89 1.18
C SER A 147 12.86 -14.19 1.89
N LEU A 148 11.61 -14.33 2.32
CA LEU A 148 11.10 -15.58 2.88
C LEU A 148 11.07 -16.69 1.82
N ASP A 149 10.54 -16.41 0.63
CA ASP A 149 10.47 -17.39 -0.46
C ASP A 149 11.85 -17.80 -0.98
N LEU A 150 12.81 -16.87 -1.02
CA LEU A 150 14.20 -17.12 -1.39
C LEU A 150 15.06 -17.68 -0.25
N GLU A 151 14.50 -17.87 0.94
CA GLU A 151 15.25 -18.26 2.15
C GLU A 151 16.43 -17.33 2.51
N ASN A 152 16.39 -16.07 2.09
CA ASN A 152 17.38 -15.07 2.46
C ASN A 152 17.08 -14.51 3.86
N TYR A 153 17.47 -15.28 4.88
CA TYR A 153 17.19 -14.98 6.28
C TYR A 153 17.90 -13.74 6.82
N GLU A 154 19.02 -13.33 6.20
CA GLU A 154 19.79 -12.16 6.61
C GLU A 154 19.05 -10.87 6.23
N ASP A 155 18.68 -10.75 4.96
CA ASP A 155 17.87 -9.62 4.47
C ASP A 155 16.50 -9.57 5.14
N LEU A 156 15.89 -10.74 5.36
CA LEU A 156 14.62 -10.87 6.08
C LEU A 156 14.68 -10.25 7.49
N GLU A 157 15.74 -10.52 8.25
CA GLU A 157 15.94 -9.95 9.59
C GLU A 157 16.14 -8.42 9.53
N ILE A 158 16.89 -7.94 8.53
CA ILE A 158 17.09 -6.50 8.29
C ILE A 158 15.77 -5.82 7.97
N TYR A 159 14.97 -6.38 7.05
CA TYR A 159 13.69 -5.80 6.64
C TYR A 159 12.66 -5.84 7.76
N LEU A 160 12.61 -6.92 8.55
CA LEU A 160 11.76 -6.99 9.74
C LEU A 160 12.15 -5.95 10.79
N LYS A 161 13.45 -5.75 11.06
CA LYS A 161 13.92 -4.69 11.98
C LYS A 161 13.55 -3.29 11.47
N LYS A 162 13.71 -3.03 10.17
CA LYS A 162 13.31 -1.76 9.54
C LYS A 162 11.80 -1.53 9.62
N ALA A 163 11.00 -2.57 9.40
CA ALA A 163 9.54 -2.50 9.50
C ALA A 163 9.07 -2.14 10.92
N VAL A 164 9.77 -2.64 11.95
CA VAL A 164 9.49 -2.37 13.37
C VAL A 164 9.95 -0.96 13.80
N LYS A 165 11.10 -0.48 13.32
CA LYS A 165 11.65 0.82 13.72
C LYS A 165 10.84 2.01 13.16
N ASN A 166 10.28 1.87 11.97
CA ASN A 166 9.54 2.93 11.28
C ASN A 166 8.05 3.02 11.64
N ASN A 167 7.53 2.15 12.51
CA ASN A 167 6.16 2.19 13.00
C ASN A 167 6.16 1.61 14.41
N HIS A 168 5.75 2.42 15.40
CA HIS A 168 5.60 1.97 16.79
C HIS A 168 4.89 0.61 16.86
N VAL A 169 5.70 -0.43 17.11
CA VAL A 169 5.40 -1.67 17.80
C VAL A 169 4.15 -2.45 17.33
N ASP A 170 4.39 -3.58 16.66
CA ASP A 170 3.44 -4.69 16.46
C ASP A 170 2.19 -4.41 15.60
N LYS A 171 2.39 -4.05 14.33
CA LYS A 171 1.35 -4.37 13.34
C LYS A 171 1.23 -5.89 13.23
N LEU A 172 0.05 -6.38 13.54
CA LEU A 172 -0.37 -7.79 13.57
C LEU A 172 0.09 -8.60 12.35
N GLU A 173 0.11 -7.95 11.19
CA GLU A 173 0.56 -8.47 9.90
C GLU A 173 2.00 -9.03 9.93
N TYR A 174 2.93 -8.41 10.68
CA TYR A 174 4.30 -8.94 10.83
C TYR A 174 4.38 -10.08 11.86
N SER A 175 3.41 -10.20 12.76
CA SER A 175 3.37 -11.34 13.69
C SER A 175 3.14 -12.65 12.94
N TYR A 176 2.27 -12.65 11.92
CA TYR A 176 2.06 -13.82 11.07
C TYR A 176 3.37 -14.25 10.38
N LEU A 177 4.07 -13.30 9.74
CA LEU A 177 5.33 -13.56 9.04
C LEU A 177 6.43 -14.10 9.97
N ARG A 178 6.56 -13.53 11.18
CA ARG A 178 7.46 -14.06 12.22
C ARG A 178 7.12 -15.49 12.63
N GLY A 179 5.82 -15.81 12.76
CA GLY A 179 5.35 -17.16 13.01
C GLY A 179 5.82 -18.14 11.94
N ILE A 180 5.71 -17.76 10.65
CA ILE A 180 6.17 -18.60 9.54
C ILE A 180 7.68 -18.85 9.60
N ILE A 181 8.49 -17.80 9.84
CA ILE A 181 9.96 -17.92 9.94
C ILE A 181 10.35 -18.87 11.06
N LEU A 182 9.76 -18.69 12.25
CA LEU A 182 10.04 -19.54 13.40
C LEU A 182 9.61 -20.99 13.16
N LYS A 183 8.47 -21.21 12.48
CA LYS A 183 8.03 -22.54 12.07
C LYS A 183 9.03 -23.20 11.11
N ARG A 184 9.51 -22.48 10.08
CA ARG A 184 10.51 -22.99 9.13
C ARG A 184 11.82 -23.35 9.83
N ARG A 185 12.20 -22.60 10.87
CA ARG A 185 13.36 -22.89 11.74
C ARG A 185 13.10 -23.98 12.80
N SER A 186 11.99 -24.71 12.72
CA SER A 186 11.56 -25.72 13.70
C SER A 186 11.39 -25.19 15.14
N GLN A 187 11.27 -23.87 15.33
CA GLN A 187 11.03 -23.23 16.62
C GLN A 187 9.52 -23.15 16.92
N HIS A 188 8.84 -24.30 16.86
CA HIS A 188 7.37 -24.41 16.87
C HIS A 188 6.73 -23.75 18.10
N LYS A 189 7.32 -23.91 19.30
CA LYS A 189 6.82 -23.25 20.53
C LYS A 189 6.83 -21.72 20.44
N LYS A 190 7.83 -21.12 19.78
CA LYS A 190 7.87 -19.66 19.57
C LYS A 190 6.91 -19.24 18.48
N ALA A 191 6.79 -20.03 17.41
CA ALA A 191 5.85 -19.78 16.32
C ALA A 191 4.39 -19.74 16.82
N ILE A 192 4.02 -20.65 17.73
CA ILE A 192 2.70 -20.68 18.38
C ILE A 192 2.37 -19.31 19.00
N ARG A 193 3.29 -18.71 19.77
CA ARG A 193 3.06 -17.40 20.41
C ARG A 193 2.66 -16.31 19.41
N TYR A 194 3.32 -16.29 18.25
CA TYR A 194 3.07 -15.31 17.21
C TYR A 194 1.77 -15.55 16.47
N PHE A 195 1.45 -16.79 16.08
CA PHE A 195 0.17 -17.09 15.44
C PHE A 195 -1.02 -16.91 16.40
N SER A 196 -0.89 -17.27 17.68
CA SER A 196 -1.91 -17.03 18.71
C SER A 196 -2.20 -15.54 18.87
N ARG A 197 -1.18 -14.68 18.72
CA ARG A 197 -1.37 -13.22 18.74
C ARG A 197 -2.21 -12.74 17.55
N VAL A 198 -1.95 -13.26 16.35
CA VAL A 198 -2.71 -12.94 15.12
C VAL A 198 -4.19 -13.24 15.32
N VAL A 199 -4.51 -14.46 15.73
CA VAL A 199 -5.92 -14.88 15.88
C VAL A 199 -6.62 -14.16 17.03
N LYS A 200 -5.91 -13.84 18.13
CA LYS A 200 -6.50 -13.11 19.27
C LYS A 200 -6.89 -11.68 18.88
N ALA A 201 -6.05 -10.98 18.14
CA ALA A 201 -6.32 -9.58 17.79
C ALA A 201 -7.40 -9.45 16.71
N LYS A 202 -7.49 -10.40 15.77
CA LYS A 202 -8.52 -10.37 14.72
C LYS A 202 -9.82 -11.10 15.10
N LEU A 203 -9.98 -11.57 16.34
CA LEU A 203 -11.07 -12.48 16.71
C LEU A 203 -12.46 -11.90 16.39
N ASN A 204 -12.62 -10.57 16.54
CA ASN A 204 -13.89 -9.87 16.37
C ASN A 204 -14.00 -9.08 15.06
N GLU A 205 -13.02 -9.21 14.15
CA GLU A 205 -13.04 -8.51 12.87
C GLU A 205 -13.98 -9.22 11.87
N PRO A 206 -14.70 -8.51 10.99
CA PRO A 206 -15.44 -9.13 9.90
C PRO A 206 -14.52 -10.01 9.04
N LEU A 207 -15.03 -11.07 8.42
CA LEU A 207 -14.24 -11.83 7.45
C LEU A 207 -13.87 -10.93 6.27
N SER A 208 -12.60 -10.98 5.88
CA SER A 208 -12.15 -10.37 4.63
C SER A 208 -12.82 -11.07 3.45
N ALA A 209 -13.33 -10.30 2.47
CA ALA A 209 -13.87 -10.84 1.23
C ALA A 209 -12.80 -11.47 0.30
N LEU A 210 -11.51 -11.26 0.59
CA LEU A 210 -10.41 -11.95 -0.09
C LEU A 210 -10.33 -13.41 0.36
N LYS A 211 -10.05 -14.32 -0.57
CA LYS A 211 -9.95 -15.78 -0.37
C LYS A 211 -9.02 -16.21 0.79
N THR A 212 -8.06 -15.39 1.20
CA THR A 212 -7.06 -15.74 2.23
C THR A 212 -7.12 -14.79 3.43
N ASP A 213 -7.95 -15.12 4.42
CA ASP A 213 -7.95 -14.44 5.73
C ASP A 213 -6.77 -14.96 6.57
N GLU A 214 -5.91 -14.06 7.04
CA GLU A 214 -4.73 -14.38 7.86
C GLU A 214 -5.09 -15.16 9.13
N ARG A 215 -6.32 -15.07 9.64
CA ARG A 215 -6.79 -15.89 10.77
C ARG A 215 -6.89 -17.36 10.41
N VAL A 216 -7.49 -17.69 9.26
CA VAL A 216 -7.65 -19.07 8.78
C VAL A 216 -6.26 -19.69 8.65
N ASN A 217 -5.36 -18.98 7.97
CA ASN A 217 -3.97 -19.41 7.80
C ASN A 217 -3.24 -19.53 9.15
N SER A 218 -3.48 -18.62 10.09
CA SER A 218 -2.87 -18.69 11.43
C SER A 218 -3.39 -19.89 12.23
N PHE A 219 -4.68 -20.22 12.16
CA PHE A 219 -5.24 -21.42 12.79
C PHE A 219 -4.64 -22.70 12.21
N VAL A 220 -4.52 -22.81 10.89
CA VAL A 220 -3.87 -23.96 10.26
C VAL A 220 -2.40 -24.07 10.67
N ASN A 221 -1.67 -22.94 10.66
CA ASN A 221 -0.28 -22.92 11.11
C ASN A 221 -0.13 -23.24 12.61
N LEU A 222 -1.10 -22.90 13.46
CA LEU A 222 -1.15 -23.36 14.85
C LEU A 222 -1.31 -24.87 14.90
N GLY A 223 -2.25 -25.43 14.14
CA GLY A 223 -2.45 -26.88 14.05
C GLY A 223 -1.17 -27.63 13.66
N LEU A 224 -0.50 -27.14 12.60
CA LEU A 224 0.80 -27.67 12.16
C LEU A 224 1.88 -27.57 13.26
N CYS A 225 1.95 -26.44 13.99
CA CYS A 225 2.92 -26.28 15.07
C CYS A 225 2.64 -27.19 16.27
N TYR A 226 1.37 -27.39 16.64
CA TYR A 226 0.98 -28.28 17.73
C TYR A 226 1.25 -29.75 17.40
N GLN A 227 1.00 -30.15 16.16
CA GLN A 227 1.36 -31.48 15.68
C GLN A 227 2.89 -31.70 15.69
N ALA A 228 3.66 -30.69 15.29
CA ALA A 228 5.12 -30.75 15.32
C ALA A 228 5.70 -30.92 16.75
N ILE A 229 4.93 -30.58 17.78
CA ILE A 229 5.30 -30.80 19.19
C ILE A 229 4.55 -31.99 19.83
N ASN A 230 3.97 -32.87 19.01
CA ASN A 230 3.21 -34.06 19.40
C ASN A 230 1.94 -33.80 20.23
N ASP A 231 1.36 -32.60 20.15
CA ASP A 231 0.06 -32.28 20.76
C ASP A 231 -1.05 -32.37 19.71
N LYS A 232 -1.47 -33.61 19.44
CA LYS A 232 -2.51 -33.91 18.44
C LYS A 232 -3.87 -33.30 18.81
N ALA A 233 -4.20 -33.22 20.10
CA ALA A 233 -5.48 -32.69 20.57
C ALA A 233 -5.61 -31.19 20.27
N SER A 234 -4.57 -30.41 20.57
CA SER A 234 -4.53 -28.99 20.21
C SER A 234 -4.49 -28.79 18.69
N ALA A 235 -3.81 -29.67 17.95
CA ALA A 235 -3.78 -29.57 16.49
C ALA A 235 -5.18 -29.65 15.87
N ILE A 236 -5.95 -30.67 16.27
CA ILE A 236 -7.35 -30.86 15.85
C ILE A 236 -8.21 -29.65 16.23
N GLU A 237 -8.03 -29.10 17.43
CA GLU A 237 -8.75 -27.90 17.87
C GLU A 237 -8.58 -26.72 16.92
N TYR A 238 -7.34 -26.43 16.53
CA TYR A 238 -7.06 -25.32 15.65
C TYR A 238 -7.48 -25.58 14.20
N TYR A 239 -7.46 -26.83 13.74
CA TYR A 239 -8.04 -27.18 12.44
C TYR A 239 -9.56 -27.01 12.40
N PHE A 240 -10.29 -27.38 13.46
CA PHE A 240 -11.72 -27.06 13.55
C PHE A 240 -11.98 -25.56 13.52
N LYS A 241 -11.20 -24.77 14.27
CA LYS A 241 -11.32 -23.30 14.24
C LYS A 241 -11.09 -22.71 12.84
N ALA A 242 -10.17 -23.27 12.07
CA ALA A 242 -9.97 -22.87 10.67
C ALA A 242 -11.17 -23.21 9.78
N LEU A 243 -11.71 -24.43 9.92
CA LEU A 243 -12.88 -24.91 9.16
C LEU A 243 -14.16 -24.16 9.52
N ASP A 244 -14.38 -23.84 10.79
CA ASP A 244 -15.53 -23.06 11.24
C ASP A 244 -15.50 -21.64 10.66
N LEU A 245 -14.30 -21.08 10.49
CA LEU A 245 -14.12 -19.75 9.93
C LEU A 245 -14.19 -19.75 8.39
N SER A 246 -13.69 -20.81 7.74
CA SER A 246 -13.73 -20.98 6.29
C SER A 246 -13.92 -22.46 5.92
N PRO A 247 -15.17 -22.93 5.77
CA PRO A 247 -15.48 -24.35 5.47
C PRO A 247 -14.92 -24.85 4.12
N GLY A 248 -14.64 -23.91 3.22
CA GLY A 248 -14.05 -24.18 1.90
C GLY A 248 -12.52 -24.20 1.89
N PHE A 249 -11.86 -23.91 3.01
CA PHE A 249 -10.39 -23.88 3.06
C PHE A 249 -9.79 -25.25 2.74
N ASN A 250 -8.73 -25.25 1.93
CA ASN A 250 -8.01 -26.47 1.56
C ASN A 250 -6.57 -26.41 2.08
N ILE A 251 -6.22 -27.25 3.04
CA ILE A 251 -4.86 -27.34 3.58
C ILE A 251 -3.82 -27.72 2.53
N GLU A 252 -4.23 -28.39 1.44
CA GLU A 252 -3.34 -28.75 0.32
C GLU A 252 -2.78 -27.51 -0.40
N GLU A 253 -3.35 -26.33 -0.21
CA GLU A 253 -2.74 -25.07 -0.67
C GLU A 253 -1.33 -24.86 -0.08
N PHE A 254 -1.04 -25.45 1.09
CA PHE A 254 0.28 -25.41 1.69
C PHE A 254 1.27 -26.44 1.10
N LYS A 255 0.79 -27.45 0.38
CA LYS A 255 1.60 -28.57 -0.12
C LYS A 255 2.75 -28.12 -0.99
N TRP A 256 2.49 -27.17 -1.88
CA TRP A 256 3.52 -26.60 -2.75
C TRP A 256 4.76 -26.14 -1.97
N TYR A 257 4.59 -25.53 -0.81
CA TYR A 257 5.72 -25.07 0.02
C TYR A 257 6.55 -26.24 0.56
N TYR A 258 5.92 -27.32 1.02
CA TYR A 258 6.64 -28.48 1.55
C TYR A 258 7.30 -29.32 0.42
N ASP A 259 6.74 -29.25 -0.79
CA ASP A 259 7.27 -29.94 -1.96
C ASP A 259 8.39 -29.17 -2.67
N ASN A 260 8.41 -27.83 -2.61
CA ASN A 260 9.33 -27.02 -3.41
C ASN A 260 10.37 -26.23 -2.60
N ILE A 261 10.23 -26.11 -1.28
CA ILE A 261 11.19 -25.37 -0.44
C ILE A 261 12.18 -26.36 0.23
N PRO A 262 13.48 -26.32 -0.10
CA PRO A 262 14.47 -27.29 0.39
C PRO A 262 14.53 -27.41 1.92
N SER A 263 14.46 -26.29 2.66
CA SER A 263 14.47 -26.31 4.12
C SER A 263 13.28 -27.03 4.75
N LEU A 264 12.19 -27.21 4.00
CA LEU A 264 10.97 -27.86 4.44
C LEU A 264 10.87 -29.33 4.04
N PHE A 265 11.81 -29.87 3.26
CA PHE A 265 11.76 -31.28 2.80
C PHE A 265 11.71 -32.27 3.97
N LYS A 266 12.48 -32.00 5.04
CA LYS A 266 12.45 -32.81 6.27
C LYS A 266 11.09 -32.79 7.00
N ASN A 267 10.23 -31.83 6.69
CA ASN A 267 8.90 -31.68 7.29
C ASN A 267 7.79 -32.25 6.40
N ARG A 268 8.09 -32.86 5.24
CA ARG A 268 7.07 -33.42 4.33
C ARG A 268 6.23 -34.51 4.97
N ALA A 269 6.87 -35.46 5.67
CA ALA A 269 6.16 -36.53 6.38
C ALA A 269 5.19 -35.93 7.42
N LEU A 270 5.69 -34.99 8.22
CA LEU A 270 4.88 -34.26 9.21
C LEU A 270 3.71 -33.48 8.56
N PHE A 271 3.92 -32.87 7.39
CA PHE A 271 2.86 -32.20 6.66
C PHE A 271 1.84 -33.17 6.08
N ASN A 272 2.26 -34.32 5.56
CA ASN A 272 1.35 -35.35 5.07
C ASN A 272 0.48 -35.90 6.19
N ASP A 273 1.07 -36.20 7.35
CA ASP A 273 0.34 -36.60 8.55
C ASP A 273 -0.65 -35.51 8.97
N ALA A 274 -0.25 -34.24 8.85
CA ALA A 274 -1.11 -33.10 9.19
C ALA A 274 -2.25 -32.91 8.22
N SER A 275 -2.02 -33.11 6.92
CA SER A 275 -3.06 -33.07 5.91
C SER A 275 -4.07 -34.19 6.15
N ASN A 276 -3.60 -35.42 6.40
CA ASN A 276 -4.47 -36.55 6.75
C ASN A 276 -5.33 -36.23 7.98
N LEU A 277 -4.71 -35.73 9.05
CA LEU A 277 -5.42 -35.35 10.27
C LEU A 277 -6.44 -34.22 10.02
N TYR A 278 -6.11 -33.25 9.17
CA TYR A 278 -7.01 -32.17 8.79
C TYR A 278 -8.22 -32.69 7.99
N GLN A 279 -8.01 -33.62 7.06
CA GLN A 279 -9.10 -34.25 6.31
C GLN A 279 -10.01 -35.09 7.21
N GLU A 280 -9.44 -35.88 8.12
CA GLU A 280 -10.20 -36.59 9.16
C GLU A 280 -11.03 -35.62 10.00
N THR A 281 -10.42 -34.51 10.44
CA THR A 281 -11.10 -33.44 11.19
C THR A 281 -12.25 -32.85 10.39
N ARG A 282 -12.06 -32.62 9.08
CA ARG A 282 -13.10 -32.11 8.18
C ARG A 282 -14.26 -33.10 8.04
N LEU A 283 -13.98 -34.38 7.84
CA LEU A 283 -15.00 -35.43 7.77
C LEU A 283 -15.80 -35.51 9.08
N LEU A 284 -15.12 -35.45 10.23
CA LEU A 284 -15.77 -35.41 11.54
C LEU A 284 -16.67 -34.17 11.68
N ARG A 285 -16.23 -33.00 11.22
CA ARG A 285 -17.05 -31.78 11.25
C ARG A 285 -18.32 -31.91 10.41
N MET A 286 -18.22 -32.55 9.25
CA MET A 286 -19.35 -32.79 8.34
C MET A 286 -20.37 -33.77 8.92
N HIS A 287 -19.92 -34.85 9.57
CA HIS A 287 -20.81 -35.85 10.18
C HIS A 287 -21.45 -35.35 11.48
N PHE A 288 -20.77 -34.49 12.22
CA PHE A 288 -21.27 -33.94 13.49
C PHE A 288 -21.27 -32.40 13.48
N PRO A 289 -22.17 -31.76 12.71
CA PRO A 289 -22.30 -30.32 12.70
C PRO A 289 -22.69 -29.82 14.10
N GLY A 290 -21.86 -28.95 14.68
CA GLY A 290 -22.07 -28.41 16.03
C GLY A 290 -21.40 -29.18 17.17
N ILE A 291 -20.65 -30.26 16.89
CA ILE A 291 -19.84 -30.91 17.94
C ILE A 291 -18.84 -29.90 18.51
N THR A 292 -18.84 -29.74 19.84
CA THR A 292 -17.89 -28.86 20.52
C THR A 292 -16.59 -29.62 20.78
N LEU A 293 -15.47 -28.89 20.86
CA LEU A 293 -14.19 -29.49 21.18
C LEU A 293 -14.20 -30.26 22.51
N LYS A 294 -14.99 -29.78 23.48
CA LYS A 294 -15.21 -30.43 24.77
C LYS A 294 -15.80 -31.84 24.61
N ASN A 295 -16.68 -32.02 23.64
CA ASN A 295 -17.29 -33.31 23.32
C ASN A 295 -16.31 -34.21 22.55
N LEU A 296 -15.49 -33.65 21.64
CA LEU A 296 -14.48 -34.38 20.88
C LEU A 296 -13.33 -34.95 21.73
N LYS A 297 -12.89 -34.23 22.77
CA LYS A 297 -11.84 -34.75 23.68
C LYS A 297 -12.22 -36.07 24.35
N ARG A 298 -13.50 -36.43 24.41
CA ARG A 298 -13.98 -37.72 24.93
C ARG A 298 -13.87 -38.87 23.92
N TYR A 299 -13.69 -38.56 22.64
CA TYR A 299 -13.57 -39.53 21.54
C TYR A 299 -12.13 -39.71 21.03
N LEU A 300 -11.21 -38.83 21.44
CA LEU A 300 -9.82 -38.78 20.99
C LEU A 300 -8.80 -39.29 22.04
N ILE A 301 -9.29 -39.66 23.23
CA ILE A 301 -8.55 -40.38 24.29
C ILE A 301 -9.00 -41.83 24.22
#